data_AF-A0A5D5AIF9-F1
#
_entry.id   AF-A0A5D5AIF9-F1
#
_cell.length_a   1.000
_cell.length_b   1.000
_cell.length_c   1.000
_cell.angle_alpha   90.00
_cell.angle_beta   90.00
_cell.angle_gamma   90.00
#
_symmetry.space_group_name_H-M   'P 1'
#
loop_
_entity.id
_entity.type
_entity.pdbx_description
1 polymer ?
#
loop_
_entity_poly.entity_id
_entity_poly.type
_entity_poly.pdbx_seq_one_letter_code
_entity_poly.pdbx_strand_id
1 'polypeptide(L)'
;MSLLGVVIELAFVVVAMLATATLVFVGPRRLSAAIRDFRWRFRVCLLSVVALVTVLAIRWSTVDVVMRLERRVLGTNITPILFEIEQAVFPENPVIVLQSFQSPELTSFFVFVYIYGYAFLLLFPFIAYFALEDAEELRTLILAFTANYAIGLVCYVFFIAYGPRNFDPLLFEGLLYDAFPQSRMLTNQVNQSTNVFPSLHTSLSMTVFFLAVLTRRKYPVWVPISGVLAISVVVSTMYLGIHWFSDVVAGTILAVVSVYVGRNYTVQEIAGSVRQYLGTGFNRTGRADGD
;
A
#
# COMPACT_ATOMS: atom_id res chain seq x y z
N MET A 1 -19.12 4.83 -19.83
CA MET A 1 -17.70 5.12 -20.11
C MET A 1 -16.97 3.81 -20.32
N SER A 2 -16.04 3.74 -21.29
CA SER A 2 -15.19 2.56 -21.48
C SER A 2 -14.10 2.49 -20.40
N LEU A 3 -13.53 1.32 -20.12
CA LEU A 3 -12.41 1.15 -19.18
C LEU A 3 -11.25 2.11 -19.52
N LEU A 4 -10.93 2.24 -20.81
CA LEU A 4 -9.91 3.15 -21.31
C LEU A 4 -10.21 4.61 -20.95
N GLY A 5 -11.47 5.05 -21.06
CA GLY A 5 -11.88 6.40 -20.67
C GLY A 5 -11.61 6.69 -19.20
N VAL A 6 -11.93 5.74 -18.32
CA VAL A 6 -11.71 5.91 -16.87
C VAL A 6 -10.21 5.92 -16.52
N VAL A 7 -9.40 5.08 -17.19
CA VAL A 7 -7.95 5.10 -17.01
C VAL A 7 -7.34 6.43 -17.47
N ILE A 8 -7.80 6.98 -18.59
CA ILE A 8 -7.33 8.28 -19.09
C ILE A 8 -7.72 9.40 -18.12
N GLU A 9 -8.95 9.40 -17.62
CA GLU A 9 -9.41 10.38 -16.63
C GLU A 9 -8.58 10.30 -15.34
N LEU A 10 -8.37 9.10 -14.81
CA LEU A 10 -7.49 8.84 -13.67
C LEU A 10 -6.09 9.41 -13.91
N ALA A 11 -5.47 9.04 -15.03
CA ALA A 11 -4.13 9.48 -15.36
C ALA A 11 -4.07 11.00 -15.49
N PHE A 12 -5.04 11.62 -16.15
CA PHE A 12 -5.09 13.07 -16.33
C PHE A 12 -5.19 13.81 -14.98
N VAL A 13 -6.13 13.43 -14.12
CA VAL A 13 -6.33 14.05 -12.81
C VAL A 13 -5.10 13.88 -11.94
N VAL A 14 -4.55 12.66 -11.85
CA VAL A 14 -3.37 12.39 -11.02
C VAL A 14 -2.15 13.13 -11.56
N VAL A 15 -1.93 13.17 -12.87
CA VAL A 15 -0.82 13.95 -13.46
C VAL A 15 -0.98 15.44 -13.19
N ALA A 16 -2.19 15.99 -13.28
CA ALA A 16 -2.44 17.40 -12.93
C ALA A 16 -2.13 17.67 -11.45
N MET A 17 -2.56 16.80 -10.53
CA MET A 17 -2.23 16.92 -9.10
C MET A 17 -0.72 16.84 -8.86
N LEU A 18 -0.03 15.88 -9.50
CA LEU A 18 1.43 15.72 -9.40
C LEU A 18 2.17 16.93 -9.95
N ALA A 19 1.76 17.48 -11.10
CA ALA A 19 2.35 18.67 -11.69
C ALA A 19 2.20 19.88 -10.77
N THR A 20 0.99 20.12 -10.25
CA THR A 20 0.74 21.21 -9.29
C THR A 20 1.58 21.04 -8.03
N ALA A 21 1.58 19.86 -7.42
CA ALA A 21 2.36 19.59 -6.22
C ALA A 21 3.87 19.74 -6.48
N THR A 22 4.36 19.29 -7.63
CA THR A 22 5.78 19.44 -8.00
C THR A 22 6.15 20.91 -8.16
N LEU A 23 5.31 21.72 -8.79
CA LEU A 23 5.53 23.16 -8.93
C LEU A 23 5.54 23.87 -7.57
N VAL A 24 4.62 23.51 -6.67
CA VAL A 24 4.47 24.14 -5.36
C VAL A 24 5.55 23.73 -4.36
N PHE A 25 5.86 22.43 -4.25
CA PHE A 25 6.73 21.90 -3.19
C PHE A 25 8.18 21.71 -3.62
N VAL A 26 8.43 21.36 -4.88
CA VAL A 26 9.78 21.03 -5.38
C VAL A 26 10.38 22.22 -6.14
N GLY A 27 9.60 22.82 -7.04
CA GLY A 27 10.03 23.91 -7.90
C GLY A 27 10.88 23.46 -9.10
N PRO A 28 10.83 24.21 -10.22
CA PRO A 28 11.40 23.77 -11.50
C PRO A 28 12.93 23.66 -11.48
N ARG A 29 13.61 24.50 -10.68
CA ARG A 29 15.09 24.51 -10.59
C ARG A 29 15.63 23.23 -9.95
N ARG A 30 15.04 22.78 -8.84
CA ARG A 30 15.44 21.55 -8.13
C ARG A 30 15.17 20.32 -8.99
N LEU A 31 14.01 20.29 -9.66
CA LEU A 31 13.67 19.20 -10.56
C LEU A 31 14.65 19.13 -11.75
N SER A 32 14.97 20.27 -12.37
CA SER A 32 15.92 20.31 -13.49
C SER A 32 17.32 19.85 -13.08
N ALA A 33 17.80 20.25 -11.90
CA ALA A 33 19.06 19.77 -11.35
C ALA A 33 19.04 18.25 -11.14
N ALA A 34 17.98 17.71 -10.54
CA ALA A 34 17.85 16.27 -10.30
C ALA A 34 17.81 15.44 -11.60
N ILE A 35 17.20 15.97 -12.66
CA ILE A 35 17.19 15.32 -13.98
C ILE A 35 18.59 15.26 -14.59
N ARG A 36 19.42 16.29 -14.40
CA ARG A 36 20.83 16.28 -14.90
C ARG A 36 21.65 15.18 -14.24
N ASP A 37 21.40 14.92 -12.95
CA ASP A 37 22.11 13.90 -12.16
C ASP A 37 21.41 12.53 -12.14
N PHE A 38 20.42 12.31 -13.03
CA PHE A 38 19.63 11.09 -13.10
C PHE A 38 20.48 9.81 -13.13
N ARG A 39 21.58 9.78 -13.90
CA ARG A 39 22.44 8.58 -14.02
C ARG A 39 23.10 8.17 -12.71
N TRP A 40 23.44 9.12 -11.86
CA TRP A 40 24.01 8.82 -10.54
C TRP A 40 22.92 8.29 -9.61
N ARG A 41 21.77 8.97 -9.55
CA ARG A 41 20.61 8.57 -8.73
C ARG A 41 20.09 7.19 -9.08
N PHE A 42 19.98 6.92 -10.37
CA PHE A 42 19.56 5.62 -10.89
C PHE A 42 20.52 4.51 -10.45
N ARG A 43 21.84 4.73 -10.51
CA ARG A 43 22.83 3.75 -10.03
C ARG A 43 22.70 3.46 -8.54
N VAL A 44 22.47 4.49 -7.71
CA VAL A 44 22.28 4.32 -6.25
C VAL A 44 21.00 3.53 -5.95
N CYS A 45 19.92 3.79 -6.68
CA CYS A 45 18.63 3.16 -6.43
C CYS A 45 18.40 1.85 -7.21
N LEU A 46 19.29 1.49 -8.15
CA LEU A 46 19.07 0.41 -9.12
C LEU A 46 18.65 -0.90 -8.45
N LEU A 47 19.39 -1.32 -7.42
CA LEU A 47 19.09 -2.58 -6.72
C LEU A 47 17.75 -2.52 -5.99
N SER A 48 17.42 -1.39 -5.37
CA SER A 48 16.13 -1.20 -4.71
C SER A 48 14.98 -1.20 -5.73
N VAL A 49 15.17 -0.57 -6.90
CA VAL A 49 14.19 -0.55 -7.99
C VAL A 49 13.99 -1.96 -8.53
N VAL A 50 15.07 -2.70 -8.79
CA VAL A 50 15.00 -4.10 -9.23
C VAL A 50 14.26 -4.94 -8.19
N ALA A 51 14.57 -4.80 -6.90
CA ALA A 51 13.88 -5.52 -5.84
C ALA A 51 12.36 -5.22 -5.82
N LEU A 52 11.98 -3.94 -5.90
CA LEU A 52 10.56 -3.55 -5.97
C LEU A 52 9.88 -4.14 -7.20
N VAL A 53 10.48 -4.01 -8.38
CA VAL A 53 9.93 -4.55 -9.64
C VAL A 53 9.79 -6.07 -9.55
N THR A 54 10.78 -6.78 -9.00
CA THR A 54 10.70 -8.23 -8.77
C THR A 54 9.54 -8.59 -7.86
N VAL A 55 9.37 -7.91 -6.72
CA VAL A 55 8.25 -8.16 -5.81
C VAL A 55 6.90 -7.88 -6.48
N LEU A 56 6.78 -6.80 -7.25
CA LEU A 56 5.56 -6.46 -7.99
C LEU A 56 5.27 -7.48 -9.10
N ALA A 57 6.30 -7.97 -9.81
CA ALA A 57 6.16 -9.00 -10.82
C ALA A 57 5.73 -10.34 -10.21
N ILE A 58 6.32 -10.72 -9.06
CA ILE A 58 5.90 -11.90 -8.30
C ILE A 58 4.45 -11.72 -7.88
N ARG A 59 4.08 -10.59 -7.25
CA ARG A 59 2.70 -10.29 -6.85
C ARG A 59 1.74 -10.48 -8.02
N TRP A 60 2.04 -9.87 -9.17
CA TRP A 60 1.22 -10.00 -10.38
C TRP A 60 1.09 -11.45 -10.85
N SER A 61 2.19 -12.21 -10.91
CA SER A 61 2.16 -13.64 -11.28
C SER A 61 1.41 -14.52 -10.28
N THR A 62 1.53 -14.23 -8.98
CA THR A 62 0.87 -14.98 -7.92
C THR A 62 -0.62 -14.75 -7.86
N VAL A 63 -1.13 -13.60 -8.33
CA VAL A 63 -2.59 -13.36 -8.40
C VAL A 63 -3.26 -14.46 -9.21
N ASP A 64 -2.72 -14.84 -10.37
CA ASP A 64 -3.31 -15.89 -11.21
C ASP A 64 -3.02 -17.31 -10.71
N VAL A 65 -1.88 -17.54 -10.07
CA VAL A 65 -1.47 -18.87 -9.57
C VAL A 65 -2.20 -19.23 -8.27
N VAL A 66 -2.31 -18.29 -7.33
CA VAL A 66 -3.07 -18.43 -6.07
C VAL A 66 -4.58 -18.48 -6.32
N MET A 67 -5.04 -18.00 -7.48
CA MET A 67 -6.43 -18.22 -7.94
C MET A 67 -6.64 -19.65 -8.48
N ARG A 68 -5.60 -20.30 -9.01
CA ARG A 68 -5.69 -21.64 -9.62
C ARG A 68 -5.38 -22.79 -8.66
N LEU A 69 -4.45 -22.61 -7.73
CA LEU A 69 -4.32 -23.54 -6.59
C LEU A 69 -5.53 -23.34 -5.69
N GLU A 70 -6.30 -24.40 -5.45
CA GLU A 70 -7.49 -24.36 -4.59
C GLU A 70 -7.13 -23.74 -3.23
N ARG A 71 -7.53 -22.47 -3.03
CA ARG A 71 -7.37 -21.69 -1.80
C ARG A 71 -7.89 -22.39 -0.53
N ARG A 72 -8.63 -23.48 -0.68
CA ARG A 72 -9.09 -24.37 0.40
C ARG A 72 -7.95 -25.10 1.12
N VAL A 73 -6.76 -25.25 0.51
CA VAL A 73 -5.68 -26.06 1.10
C VAL A 73 -4.66 -25.22 1.88
N LEU A 74 -4.44 -23.95 1.52
CA LEU A 74 -3.34 -23.13 2.07
C LEU A 74 -3.79 -21.91 2.89
N GLY A 75 -4.98 -21.37 2.65
CA GLY A 75 -5.40 -20.11 3.24
C GLY A 75 -6.31 -20.29 4.45
N THR A 76 -5.93 -19.73 5.60
CA THR A 76 -6.81 -19.68 6.77
C THR A 76 -7.78 -18.52 6.60
N ASN A 77 -9.09 -18.79 6.59
CA ASN A 77 -10.09 -17.72 6.57
C ASN A 77 -10.17 -17.05 7.94
N ILE A 78 -9.65 -15.83 8.02
CA ILE A 78 -9.62 -15.04 9.25
C ILE A 78 -10.74 -14.00 9.32
N THR A 79 -11.62 -13.92 8.32
CA THR A 79 -12.71 -12.93 8.29
C THR A 79 -13.60 -12.99 9.55
N PRO A 80 -14.06 -14.17 10.00
CA PRO A 80 -14.86 -14.26 11.22
C PRO A 80 -14.12 -13.72 12.45
N ILE A 81 -12.82 -14.02 12.54
CA ILE A 81 -11.96 -13.54 13.63
C ILE A 81 -11.88 -12.01 13.63
N LEU A 82 -11.69 -11.38 12.45
CA LEU A 82 -11.65 -9.91 12.35
C LEU A 82 -12.97 -9.28 12.82
N PHE A 83 -14.10 -9.86 12.42
CA PHE A 83 -15.42 -9.39 12.82
C PHE A 83 -15.67 -9.56 14.33
N GLU A 84 -15.34 -10.73 14.89
CA GLU A 84 -15.49 -11.03 16.31
C GLU A 84 -14.61 -10.13 17.19
N ILE A 85 -13.35 -9.88 16.78
CA ILE A 85 -12.45 -8.96 17.49
C ILE A 85 -13.08 -7.56 17.57
N GLU A 86 -13.67 -7.08 16.48
CA GLU A 86 -14.27 -5.75 16.46
C GLU A 86 -15.51 -5.65 17.33
N GLN A 87 -16.37 -6.68 17.33
CA GLN A 87 -17.51 -6.74 18.24
C GLN A 87 -17.11 -6.85 19.71
N ALA A 88 -16.00 -7.53 20.01
CA ALA A 88 -15.52 -7.67 21.37
C ALA A 88 -14.87 -6.38 21.91
N VAL A 89 -14.20 -5.61 21.03
CA VAL A 89 -13.44 -4.41 21.41
C VAL A 89 -14.31 -3.15 21.41
N PHE A 90 -15.26 -3.04 20.47
CA PHE A 90 -16.07 -1.84 20.29
C PHE A 90 -17.55 -2.09 20.61
N PRO A 91 -18.25 -1.13 21.25
CA PRO A 91 -19.69 -1.23 21.48
C PRO A 91 -20.50 -1.36 20.17
N GLU A 92 -20.04 -0.69 19.12
CA GLU A 92 -20.57 -0.77 17.77
C GLU A 92 -19.43 -0.98 16.78
N ASN A 93 -19.67 -1.73 15.70
CA ASN A 93 -18.63 -1.98 14.71
C ASN A 93 -18.16 -0.66 14.07
N PRO A 94 -16.85 -0.37 14.00
CA PRO A 94 -16.34 0.89 13.46
C PRO A 94 -16.79 1.20 12.03
N VAL A 95 -16.98 0.18 11.18
CA VAL A 95 -17.47 0.37 9.81
C VAL A 95 -18.93 0.81 9.82
N ILE A 96 -19.77 0.22 10.69
CA ILE A 96 -21.18 0.63 10.85
C ILE A 96 -21.26 2.09 11.29
N VAL A 97 -20.46 2.47 12.29
CA VAL A 97 -20.40 3.85 12.78
C VAL A 97 -19.97 4.83 11.68
N LEU A 98 -19.00 4.47 10.84
CA LEU A 98 -18.60 5.34 9.72
C LEU A 98 -19.70 5.44 8.67
N GLN A 99 -20.36 4.34 8.35
CA GLN A 99 -21.44 4.30 7.36
C GLN A 99 -22.72 5.01 7.84
N SER A 100 -22.93 5.18 9.14
CA SER A 100 -24.06 5.96 9.65
C SER A 100 -23.99 7.45 9.30
N PHE A 101 -22.81 7.97 8.96
CA PHE A 101 -22.63 9.36 8.50
C PHE A 101 -22.80 9.53 7.00
N GLN A 102 -23.24 8.50 6.28
CA GLN A 102 -23.22 8.53 4.83
C GLN A 102 -24.10 9.65 4.24
N SER A 103 -23.56 10.34 3.24
CA SER A 103 -24.29 11.26 2.36
C SER A 103 -23.73 11.14 0.93
N PRO A 104 -24.50 11.53 -0.11
CA PRO A 104 -23.99 11.51 -1.48
C PRO A 104 -22.67 12.30 -1.66
N GLU A 105 -22.53 13.44 -0.98
CA GLU A 105 -21.35 14.31 -1.03
C GLU A 105 -20.16 13.67 -0.31
N LEU A 106 -20.38 13.13 0.90
CA LEU A 106 -19.34 12.48 1.68
C LEU A 106 -18.83 11.21 0.99
N THR A 107 -19.74 10.42 0.43
CA THR A 107 -19.38 9.23 -0.36
C THR A 107 -18.59 9.62 -1.60
N SER A 108 -18.98 10.67 -2.33
CA SER A 108 -18.23 11.16 -3.48
C SER A 108 -16.82 11.62 -3.10
N PHE A 109 -16.68 12.32 -1.97
CA PHE A 109 -15.38 12.71 -1.43
C PHE A 109 -14.50 11.49 -1.11
N PHE A 110 -15.02 10.49 -0.38
CA PHE A 110 -14.22 9.32 -0.02
C PHE A 110 -13.90 8.42 -1.21
N VAL A 111 -14.77 8.34 -2.22
CA VAL A 111 -14.44 7.69 -3.50
C VAL A 111 -13.29 8.44 -4.19
N PHE A 112 -13.35 9.77 -4.24
CA PHE A 112 -12.28 10.58 -4.83
C PHE A 112 -10.94 10.35 -4.10
N VAL A 113 -10.95 10.39 -2.76
CA VAL A 113 -9.78 10.12 -1.93
C VAL A 113 -9.24 8.72 -2.17
N TYR A 114 -10.12 7.71 -2.18
CA TYR A 114 -9.73 6.31 -2.34
C TYR A 114 -9.08 6.03 -3.71
N ILE A 115 -9.55 6.68 -4.78
CA ILE A 115 -9.04 6.47 -6.14
C ILE A 115 -7.89 7.42 -6.47
N TYR A 116 -8.17 8.73 -6.48
CA TYR A 116 -7.25 9.75 -6.96
C TYR A 116 -6.29 10.21 -5.86
N GLY A 117 -6.81 10.43 -4.65
CA GLY A 117 -6.01 10.84 -3.50
C GLY A 117 -4.93 9.81 -3.15
N TYR A 118 -5.30 8.53 -3.13
CA TYR A 118 -4.38 7.43 -2.90
C TYR A 118 -3.29 7.35 -4.00
N ALA A 119 -3.68 7.38 -5.28
CA ALA A 119 -2.72 7.33 -6.38
C ALA A 119 -1.73 8.51 -6.33
N PHE A 120 -2.21 9.72 -6.07
CA PHE A 120 -1.37 10.90 -5.88
C PHE A 120 -0.42 10.74 -4.68
N LEU A 121 -0.94 10.29 -3.52
CA LEU A 121 -0.17 10.12 -2.29
C LEU A 121 1.00 9.15 -2.48
N LEU A 122 0.81 8.07 -3.25
CA LEU A 122 1.87 7.10 -3.50
C LEU A 122 2.91 7.58 -4.51
N LEU A 123 2.50 8.36 -5.51
CA LEU A 123 3.39 8.76 -6.60
C LEU A 123 4.21 10.02 -6.30
N PHE A 124 3.62 11.00 -5.61
CA PHE A 124 4.28 12.28 -5.35
C PHE A 124 5.63 12.15 -4.59
N PRO A 125 5.77 11.29 -3.55
CA PRO A 125 7.04 11.10 -2.85
C PRO A 125 8.19 10.64 -3.74
N PHE A 126 7.94 9.89 -4.82
CA PHE A 126 8.99 9.52 -5.77
C PHE A 126 9.57 10.75 -6.46
N ILE A 127 8.72 11.69 -6.87
CA ILE A 127 9.15 12.96 -7.49
C ILE A 127 9.88 13.81 -6.44
N ALA A 128 9.26 14.00 -5.27
CA ALA A 128 9.82 14.84 -4.22
C ALA A 128 11.20 14.33 -3.76
N TYR A 129 11.33 13.04 -3.46
CA TYR A 129 12.60 12.49 -2.98
C TYR A 129 13.63 12.30 -4.09
N PHE A 130 13.21 12.10 -5.35
CA PHE A 130 14.14 12.16 -6.48
C PHE A 130 14.76 13.55 -6.63
N ALA A 131 14.01 14.61 -6.30
CA ALA A 131 14.45 16.00 -6.40
C ALA A 131 15.26 16.53 -5.20
N LEU A 132 15.48 15.71 -4.16
CA LEU A 132 16.42 16.02 -3.08
C LEU A 132 17.86 15.90 -3.57
N GLU A 133 18.84 16.47 -2.86
CA GLU A 133 20.25 16.40 -3.27
C GLU A 133 20.82 14.97 -3.13
N ASP A 134 20.51 14.30 -2.01
CA ASP A 134 20.81 12.89 -1.80
C ASP A 134 19.76 11.96 -2.46
N ALA A 135 20.17 10.72 -2.74
CA ALA A 135 19.27 9.67 -3.23
C ALA A 135 18.77 8.75 -2.10
N GLU A 136 19.15 9.04 -0.85
CA GLU A 136 18.95 8.15 0.28
C GLU A 136 17.48 8.07 0.71
N GLU A 137 16.76 9.19 0.69
CA GLU A 137 15.32 9.19 0.98
C GLU A 137 14.52 8.47 -0.12
N LEU A 138 14.96 8.58 -1.38
CA LEU A 138 14.35 7.84 -2.49
C LEU A 138 14.62 6.34 -2.34
N ARG A 139 15.85 5.94 -2.01
CA ARG A 139 16.20 4.55 -1.72
C ARG A 139 15.35 3.99 -0.57
N THR A 140 15.22 4.76 0.51
CA THR A 140 14.40 4.42 1.69
C THR A 140 12.94 4.21 1.30
N LEU A 141 12.35 5.12 0.52
CA LEU A 141 10.97 5.01 0.03
C LEU A 141 10.77 3.71 -0.78
N ILE A 142 11.66 3.45 -1.74
CA ILE A 142 11.58 2.26 -2.59
C ILE A 142 11.66 0.99 -1.75
N LEU A 143 12.58 0.92 -0.78
CA LEU A 143 12.73 -0.24 0.10
C LEU A 143 11.55 -0.41 1.04
N ALA A 144 11.00 0.68 1.60
CA ALA A 144 9.80 0.60 2.41
C ALA A 144 8.61 0.09 1.58
N PHE A 145 8.44 0.55 0.33
CA PHE A 145 7.40 0.03 -0.56
C PHE A 145 7.65 -1.44 -0.91
N THR A 146 8.90 -1.83 -1.14
CA THR A 146 9.27 -3.23 -1.38
C THR A 146 8.90 -4.12 -0.20
N ALA A 147 9.22 -3.69 1.03
CA ALA A 147 8.88 -4.41 2.26
C ALA A 147 7.35 -4.54 2.44
N ASN A 148 6.61 -3.45 2.20
CA ASN A 148 5.15 -3.45 2.22
C ASN A 148 4.58 -4.53 1.30
N TYR A 149 4.96 -4.53 0.02
CA TYR A 149 4.43 -5.48 -0.95
C TYR A 149 4.91 -6.91 -0.68
N ALA A 150 6.16 -7.10 -0.23
CA ALA A 150 6.71 -8.43 0.04
C ALA A 150 6.01 -9.07 1.25
N ILE A 151 5.94 -8.37 2.38
CA ILE A 151 5.28 -8.86 3.60
C ILE A 151 3.78 -8.99 3.37
N GLY A 152 3.16 -8.00 2.71
CA GLY A 152 1.74 -8.05 2.35
C GLY A 152 1.41 -9.25 1.46
N LEU A 153 2.26 -9.56 0.47
CA LEU A 153 2.09 -10.74 -0.37
C LEU A 153 2.16 -12.04 0.45
N VAL A 154 3.12 -12.16 1.37
CA VAL A 154 3.20 -13.31 2.29
C VAL A 154 1.91 -13.44 3.09
N CYS A 155 1.43 -12.35 3.70
CA CYS A 155 0.16 -12.37 4.43
C CYS A 155 -1.02 -12.80 3.55
N TYR A 156 -1.13 -12.29 2.32
CA TYR A 156 -2.23 -12.65 1.41
C TYR A 156 -2.18 -14.10 0.90
N VAL A 157 -1.03 -14.75 0.98
CA VAL A 157 -0.92 -16.19 0.67
C VAL A 157 -1.46 -17.04 1.83
N PHE A 158 -1.19 -16.64 3.07
CA PHE A 158 -1.55 -17.43 4.25
C PHE A 158 -2.93 -17.09 4.84
N PHE A 159 -3.37 -15.85 4.70
CA PHE A 159 -4.63 -15.34 5.27
C PHE A 159 -5.61 -14.97 4.17
N ILE A 160 -6.79 -15.57 4.25
CA ILE A 160 -7.94 -15.19 3.43
C ILE A 160 -8.83 -14.30 4.30
N ALA A 161 -9.09 -13.09 3.85
CA ALA A 161 -9.95 -12.15 4.56
C ALA A 161 -10.85 -11.40 3.57
N TYR A 162 -12.15 -11.43 3.79
CA TYR A 162 -13.11 -10.66 3.00
C TYR A 162 -13.38 -9.32 3.67
N GLY A 163 -13.48 -8.24 2.90
CA GLY A 163 -13.89 -6.95 3.42
C GLY A 163 -15.35 -6.94 3.91
N PRO A 164 -15.76 -5.99 4.76
CA PRO A 164 -17.10 -5.92 5.37
C PRO A 164 -18.25 -6.14 4.38
N ARG A 165 -18.24 -5.41 3.26
CA ARG A 165 -19.29 -5.50 2.23
C ARG A 165 -19.41 -6.86 1.54
N ASN A 166 -18.35 -7.69 1.58
CA ASN A 166 -18.35 -9.04 1.01
C ASN A 166 -18.61 -10.11 2.07
N PHE A 167 -18.49 -9.78 3.35
CA PHE A 167 -18.75 -10.68 4.47
C PHE A 167 -20.23 -10.75 4.78
N ASP A 168 -20.88 -9.60 5.00
CA ASP A 168 -22.33 -9.50 5.19
C ASP A 168 -22.88 -8.24 4.49
N PRO A 169 -23.37 -8.37 3.24
CA PRO A 169 -23.92 -7.26 2.48
C PRO A 169 -25.23 -6.68 3.06
N LEU A 170 -25.89 -7.36 4.00
CA LEU A 170 -27.08 -6.85 4.69
C LEU A 170 -26.68 -5.91 5.84
N LEU A 171 -25.47 -6.06 6.38
CA LEU A 171 -24.94 -5.24 7.47
C LEU A 171 -23.98 -4.14 6.99
N PHE A 172 -23.29 -4.35 5.86
CA PHE A 172 -22.25 -3.44 5.37
C PHE A 172 -22.46 -3.03 3.92
N GLU A 173 -22.55 -1.72 3.68
CA GLU A 173 -22.87 -1.19 2.35
C GLU A 173 -21.66 -1.12 1.42
N GLY A 174 -21.89 -1.41 0.14
CA GLY A 174 -20.88 -1.41 -0.92
C GLY A 174 -20.66 -0.05 -1.59
N LEU A 175 -20.60 1.03 -0.79
CA LEU A 175 -20.76 2.43 -1.23
C LEU A 175 -19.88 2.86 -2.43
N LEU A 176 -18.67 2.30 -2.56
CA LEU A 176 -17.80 2.57 -3.71
C LEU A 176 -18.48 2.28 -5.06
N TYR A 177 -19.26 1.20 -5.12
CA TYR A 177 -19.89 0.75 -6.35
C TYR A 177 -21.23 1.41 -6.63
N ASP A 178 -21.87 1.94 -5.60
CA ASP A 178 -23.11 2.71 -5.76
C ASP A 178 -22.79 4.10 -6.31
N ALA A 179 -21.73 4.73 -5.79
CA ALA A 179 -21.29 6.05 -6.25
C ALA A 179 -20.46 6.02 -7.54
N PHE A 180 -19.64 4.97 -7.75
CA PHE A 180 -18.83 4.86 -8.96
C PHE A 180 -18.85 3.43 -9.51
N PRO A 181 -19.96 3.01 -10.15
CA PRO A 181 -20.11 1.64 -10.66
C PRO A 181 -18.99 1.22 -11.62
N GLN A 182 -18.40 2.18 -12.35
CA GLN A 182 -17.30 1.93 -13.27
C GLN A 182 -15.99 1.51 -12.56
N SER A 183 -15.82 1.83 -11.27
CA SER A 183 -14.71 1.28 -10.47
C SER A 183 -14.77 -0.23 -10.38
N ARG A 184 -15.92 -0.90 -10.56
CA ARG A 184 -15.97 -2.38 -10.54
C ARG A 184 -15.02 -2.96 -11.58
N MET A 185 -14.96 -2.37 -12.78
CA MET A 185 -14.07 -2.86 -13.84
C MET A 185 -12.59 -2.63 -13.51
N LEU A 186 -12.24 -1.48 -12.92
CA LEU A 186 -10.87 -1.16 -12.50
C LEU A 186 -10.42 -1.96 -11.28
N THR A 187 -11.27 -2.01 -10.26
CA THR A 187 -10.96 -2.65 -8.97
C THR A 187 -10.97 -4.16 -9.09
N ASN A 188 -11.86 -4.79 -9.85
CA ASN A 188 -11.85 -6.26 -10.00
C ASN A 188 -10.65 -6.76 -10.81
N GLN A 189 -10.01 -5.92 -11.63
CA GLN A 189 -8.79 -6.28 -12.36
C GLN A 189 -7.53 -6.19 -11.48
N VAL A 190 -7.55 -5.38 -10.41
CA VAL A 190 -6.35 -5.03 -9.64
C VAL A 190 -6.43 -5.50 -8.18
N ASN A 191 -7.63 -5.58 -7.61
CA ASN A 191 -7.91 -5.92 -6.22
C ASN A 191 -8.80 -7.17 -6.14
N GLN A 192 -8.33 -8.14 -5.36
CA GLN A 192 -9.08 -9.34 -5.01
C GLN A 192 -9.96 -9.05 -3.79
N SER A 193 -11.20 -9.54 -3.79
CA SER A 193 -12.15 -9.38 -2.67
C SER A 193 -11.68 -10.01 -1.35
N THR A 194 -10.63 -10.83 -1.41
CA THR A 194 -10.10 -11.68 -0.33
C THR A 194 -8.76 -11.20 0.26
N ASN A 195 -8.18 -10.14 -0.30
CA ASN A 195 -6.82 -9.69 0.07
C ASN A 195 -6.91 -8.42 0.91
N VAL A 196 -7.73 -8.44 1.96
CA VAL A 196 -7.92 -7.26 2.80
C VAL A 196 -6.98 -7.19 4.00
N PHE A 197 -6.41 -8.32 4.46
CA PHE A 197 -5.55 -8.37 5.65
C PHE A 197 -4.08 -8.64 5.34
N PRO A 198 -3.13 -7.78 5.76
CA PRO A 198 -3.35 -6.42 6.27
C PRO A 198 -3.76 -5.46 5.15
N SER A 199 -4.30 -4.29 5.51
CA SER A 199 -4.65 -3.27 4.51
C SER A 199 -3.39 -2.64 3.90
N LEU A 200 -3.10 -2.97 2.63
CA LEU A 200 -2.01 -2.33 1.90
C LEU A 200 -2.29 -0.86 1.56
N HIS A 201 -3.56 -0.47 1.36
CA HIS A 201 -3.94 0.94 1.16
C HIS A 201 -3.56 1.77 2.39
N THR A 202 -3.87 1.26 3.58
CA THR A 202 -3.44 1.87 4.84
C THR A 202 -1.92 1.84 4.97
N SER A 203 -1.30 0.68 4.74
CA SER A 203 0.13 0.51 4.99
C SER A 203 1.00 1.42 4.11
N LEU A 204 0.69 1.51 2.82
CA LEU A 204 1.42 2.39 1.90
C LEU A 204 1.14 3.87 2.18
N SER A 205 -0.11 4.25 2.45
CA SER A 205 -0.46 5.63 2.82
C SER A 205 0.24 6.09 4.09
N MET A 206 0.22 5.26 5.14
CA MET A 206 0.90 5.55 6.40
C MET A 206 2.43 5.52 6.26
N THR A 207 2.98 4.66 5.39
CA THR A 207 4.41 4.68 5.04
C THR A 207 4.81 6.04 4.48
N VAL A 208 4.03 6.59 3.55
CA VAL A 208 4.29 7.93 2.98
C VAL A 208 4.24 9.01 4.07
N PHE A 209 3.22 8.98 4.94
CA PHE A 209 3.11 9.95 6.02
C PHE A 209 4.28 9.87 7.01
N PHE A 210 4.68 8.67 7.43
CA PHE A 210 5.81 8.49 8.34
C PHE A 210 7.14 8.96 7.72
N LEU A 211 7.37 8.68 6.43
CA LEU A 211 8.53 9.21 5.71
C LEU A 211 8.47 10.73 5.58
N ALA A 212 7.29 11.33 5.38
CA ALA A 212 7.12 12.77 5.41
C ALA A 212 7.53 13.36 6.77
N VAL A 213 7.11 12.76 7.88
CA VAL A 213 7.51 13.17 9.24
C VAL A 213 9.03 13.09 9.42
N LEU A 214 9.67 12.02 8.95
CA LEU A 214 11.14 11.85 9.02
C LEU A 214 11.87 12.90 8.16
N THR A 215 11.29 13.24 7.01
CA THR A 215 11.84 14.22 6.05
C THR A 215 11.32 15.64 6.24
N ARG A 216 10.66 15.94 7.39
CA ARG A 216 10.01 17.23 7.66
C ARG A 216 10.90 18.46 7.52
N ARG A 217 12.21 18.33 7.74
CA ARG A 217 13.17 19.43 7.55
C ARG A 217 13.40 19.75 6.07
N LYS A 218 13.24 18.75 5.19
CA LYS A 218 13.41 18.86 3.74
C LYS A 218 12.11 19.32 3.04
N TYR A 219 10.95 18.84 3.52
CA TYR A 219 9.62 19.19 3.00
C TYR A 219 8.60 19.43 4.14
N PRO A 220 8.65 20.56 4.86
CA PRO A 220 7.81 20.79 6.04
C PRO A 220 6.31 20.85 5.74
N VAL A 221 5.93 21.46 4.60
CA VAL A 221 4.52 21.58 4.19
C VAL A 221 3.93 20.23 3.75
N TRP A 222 4.77 19.29 3.32
CA TRP A 222 4.31 17.96 2.91
C TRP A 222 3.78 17.12 4.09
N VAL A 223 4.26 17.37 5.32
CA VAL A 223 3.86 16.61 6.51
C VAL A 223 2.36 16.70 6.80
N PRO A 224 1.76 17.89 7.00
CA PRO A 224 0.33 17.98 7.26
C PRO A 224 -0.52 17.49 6.08
N ILE A 225 -0.07 17.72 4.84
CA ILE A 225 -0.81 17.30 3.64
C ILE A 225 -0.84 15.79 3.51
N SER A 226 0.33 15.13 3.60
CA SER A 226 0.42 13.68 3.57
C SER A 226 -0.29 13.02 4.74
N GLY A 227 -0.27 13.63 5.93
CA GLY A 227 -0.98 13.14 7.11
C GLY A 227 -2.50 13.16 6.92
N VAL A 228 -3.05 14.32 6.53
CA VAL A 228 -4.50 14.44 6.24
C VAL A 228 -4.91 13.46 5.15
N LEU A 229 -4.14 13.39 4.06
CA LEU A 229 -4.48 12.50 2.94
C LEU A 229 -4.36 11.02 3.31
N ALA A 230 -3.32 10.61 4.05
CA ALA A 230 -3.16 9.24 4.51
C ALA A 230 -4.29 8.82 5.43
N ILE A 231 -4.65 9.65 6.42
CA ILE A 231 -5.79 9.40 7.32
C ILE A 231 -7.08 9.35 6.51
N SER A 232 -7.26 10.22 5.52
CA SER A 232 -8.46 10.22 4.68
C SER A 232 -8.57 8.94 3.85
N VAL A 233 -7.45 8.40 3.35
CA VAL A 233 -7.42 7.08 2.67
C VAL A 233 -7.74 5.96 3.64
N VAL A 234 -7.19 6.00 4.86
CA VAL A 234 -7.52 5.00 5.89
C VAL A 234 -9.02 4.99 6.18
N VAL A 235 -9.60 6.15 6.46
CA VAL A 235 -11.04 6.28 6.75
C VAL A 235 -11.87 5.88 5.53
N SER A 236 -11.46 6.27 4.31
CA SER A 236 -12.21 5.92 3.09
C SER A 236 -12.28 4.41 2.87
N THR A 237 -11.22 3.66 3.19
CA THR A 237 -11.22 2.20 3.04
C THR A 237 -12.28 1.51 3.91
N MET A 238 -12.47 2.00 5.14
CA MET A 238 -13.49 1.49 6.06
C MET A 238 -14.88 1.99 5.66
N TYR A 239 -15.03 3.29 5.44
CA TYR A 239 -16.29 3.93 5.06
C TYR A 239 -16.91 3.27 3.81
N LEU A 240 -16.09 2.95 2.80
CA LEU A 240 -16.53 2.29 1.57
C LEU A 240 -16.78 0.77 1.71
N GLY A 241 -16.69 0.23 2.93
CA GLY A 241 -16.93 -1.17 3.26
C GLY A 241 -15.86 -2.13 2.74
N ILE A 242 -14.64 -1.65 2.47
CA ILE A 242 -13.55 -2.44 1.85
C ILE A 242 -12.69 -3.12 2.91
N HIS A 243 -12.42 -2.43 4.01
CA HIS A 243 -11.47 -2.84 5.04
C HIS A 243 -12.08 -2.79 6.44
N TRP A 244 -11.66 -3.73 7.28
CA TRP A 244 -11.98 -3.79 8.70
C TRP A 244 -11.07 -2.85 9.50
N PHE A 245 -11.49 -2.36 10.67
CA PHE A 245 -10.62 -1.59 11.55
C PHE A 245 -9.36 -2.39 11.95
N SER A 246 -9.52 -3.68 12.23
CA SER A 246 -8.40 -4.54 12.64
C SER A 246 -7.33 -4.69 11.54
N ASP A 247 -7.75 -4.75 10.27
CA ASP A 247 -6.82 -4.85 9.14
C ASP A 247 -6.12 -3.49 8.84
N VAL A 248 -6.78 -2.38 9.16
CA VAL A 248 -6.23 -1.02 9.12
C VAL A 248 -5.16 -0.84 10.18
N VAL A 249 -5.39 -1.32 11.40
CA VAL A 249 -4.38 -1.33 12.47
C VAL A 249 -3.17 -2.17 12.05
N ALA A 250 -3.40 -3.39 11.55
CA ALA A 250 -2.34 -4.25 11.04
C ALA A 250 -1.56 -3.60 9.87
N GLY A 251 -2.26 -2.91 8.96
CA GLY A 251 -1.65 -2.12 7.90
C GLY A 251 -0.78 -0.98 8.42
N THR A 252 -1.22 -0.28 9.48
CA THR A 252 -0.42 0.79 10.09
C THR A 252 0.84 0.23 10.75
N ILE A 253 0.75 -0.93 11.41
CA ILE A 253 1.92 -1.63 11.97
C ILE A 253 2.88 -2.04 10.85
N LEU A 254 2.35 -2.59 9.75
CA LEU A 254 3.16 -2.94 8.57
C LEU A 254 3.87 -1.71 7.99
N ALA A 255 3.25 -0.53 8.00
CA ALA A 255 3.88 0.72 7.58
C ALA A 255 5.09 1.05 8.46
N VAL A 256 4.95 0.98 9.79
CA VAL A 256 6.06 1.22 10.74
C VAL A 256 7.20 0.25 10.48
N VAL A 257 6.90 -1.05 10.35
CA VAL A 257 7.90 -2.09 10.07
C VAL A 257 8.59 -1.81 8.72
N SER A 258 7.83 -1.45 7.69
CA SER A 258 8.38 -1.20 6.37
C SER A 258 9.27 0.05 6.31
N VAL A 259 8.89 1.12 7.02
CA VAL A 259 9.73 2.31 7.18
C VAL A 259 11.01 1.96 7.95
N TYR A 260 10.89 1.16 9.01
CA TYR A 260 12.05 0.67 9.76
C TYR A 260 13.00 -0.14 8.84
N VAL A 261 12.47 -1.06 8.04
CA VAL A 261 13.27 -1.83 7.08
C VAL A 261 13.94 -0.91 6.06
N GLY A 262 13.19 0.01 5.45
CA GLY A 262 13.71 0.93 4.45
C GLY A 262 14.82 1.86 4.95
N ARG A 263 14.78 2.23 6.24
CA ARG A 263 15.75 3.12 6.88
C ARG A 263 17.02 2.41 7.35
N ASN A 264 16.90 1.17 7.82
CA ASN A 264 17.97 0.50 8.56
C ASN A 264 18.69 -0.59 7.75
N TYR A 265 18.18 -0.94 6.57
CA TYR A 265 18.76 -2.01 5.75
C TYR A 265 18.99 -1.59 4.30
N THR A 266 19.92 -2.29 3.67
CA THR A 266 20.17 -2.31 2.22
C THR A 266 19.69 -3.63 1.62
N VAL A 267 19.50 -3.65 0.29
CA VAL A 267 19.13 -4.89 -0.42
C VAL A 267 20.18 -5.97 -0.19
N GLN A 268 21.45 -5.60 -0.17
CA GLN A 268 22.58 -6.51 0.02
C GLN A 268 22.57 -7.15 1.41
N GLU A 269 22.32 -6.37 2.47
CA GLU A 269 22.23 -6.89 3.83
C GLU A 269 21.04 -7.84 4.02
N ILE A 270 19.88 -7.49 3.44
CA ILE A 270 18.71 -8.37 3.46
C ILE A 270 19.01 -9.68 2.74
N ALA A 271 19.56 -9.61 1.52
CA ALA A 271 19.92 -10.80 0.74
C ALA A 271 20.98 -11.66 1.43
N GLY A 272 21.99 -11.04 2.05
CA GLY A 272 23.02 -11.73 2.82
C GLY A 272 22.45 -12.46 4.03
N SER A 273 21.55 -11.81 4.78
CA SER A 273 20.89 -12.40 5.96
C SER A 273 20.04 -13.61 5.60
N VAL A 274 19.26 -13.52 4.52
CA VAL A 274 18.44 -14.64 4.01
C VAL A 274 19.34 -15.80 3.58
N ARG A 275 20.42 -15.52 2.85
CA ARG A 275 21.35 -16.55 2.38
C ARG A 275 22.03 -17.29 3.54
N GLN A 276 22.44 -16.55 4.58
CA GLN A 276 23.04 -17.13 5.77
C GLN A 276 22.04 -18.02 6.52
N TYR A 277 20.81 -17.56 6.72
CA TYR A 277 19.76 -18.32 7.39
C TYR A 277 19.49 -19.65 6.67
N LEU A 278 19.29 -19.60 5.34
CA LEU A 278 19.10 -20.80 4.52
C LEU A 278 20.31 -21.73 4.59
N GLY A 279 21.53 -21.20 4.50
CA GLY A 279 22.77 -21.99 4.63
C GLY A 279 22.92 -22.69 5.97
N THR A 280 22.51 -22.06 7.08
CA THR A 280 22.52 -22.70 8.41
C THR A 280 21.46 -23.78 8.59
N GLY A 281 20.33 -23.68 7.88
CA GLY A 281 19.29 -24.71 7.85
C GLY A 281 19.75 -26.00 7.17
N PHE A 282 20.45 -25.89 6.03
CA PHE A 282 20.98 -27.05 5.29
C PHE A 282 22.11 -27.79 6.03
N ASN A 283 22.95 -27.08 6.79
CA ASN A 283 24.01 -27.72 7.58
C ASN A 283 23.49 -28.47 8.83
N ARG A 284 22.27 -28.19 9.28
CA ARG A 284 21.63 -28.95 10.38
C ARG A 284 20.97 -30.24 9.91
N THR A 285 20.40 -30.27 8.70
CA THR A 285 19.83 -31.48 8.12
C THR A 285 20.89 -32.44 7.58
N GLY A 286 22.03 -31.94 7.06
CA GLY A 286 23.14 -32.79 6.60
C GLY A 286 23.96 -33.49 7.70
N ARG A 287 23.69 -33.20 8.98
CA ARG A 287 24.36 -33.84 10.14
C ARG A 287 23.49 -34.86 10.87
N ALA A 288 22.20 -34.96 10.53
CA ALA A 288 21.26 -35.87 11.20
C ALA A 288 21.17 -37.26 10.53
N ASP A 289 21.72 -37.42 9.33
CA ASP A 289 21.74 -38.70 8.58
C ASP A 289 23.10 -39.43 8.67
N GLY A 290 23.92 -39.10 9.68
CA GLY A 290 25.32 -39.51 9.76
C GLY A 290 25.77 -40.25 11.02
N ASP A 291 24.84 -40.67 11.90
CA ASP A 291 25.12 -41.49 13.10
C ASP A 291 24.31 -42.80 13.10
#